data_AF-A0A9E3NLC1-F1
#
_entry.id   AF-A0A9E3NLC1-F1
#
_cell.length_a   1.000
_cell.length_b   1.000
_cell.length_c   1.000
_cell.angle_alpha   90.00
_cell.angle_beta   90.00
_cell.angle_gamma   90.00
#
_symmetry.space_group_name_H-M   'P 1'
#
loop_
_entity.id
_entity.type
_entity.pdbx_description
1 polymer ?
#
loop_
_entity_poly.entity_id
_entity_poly.type
_entity_poly.pdbx_seq_one_letter_code
_entity_poly.pdbx_strand_id
1 'polypeptide(L)'
;MRYLIITSVLWITACGGSSKKDAELLNEASLLHNEAVAIARDLKAHLNQIESDSTISVDSLKVWKQLLTQWNEELVEVPGNEHEHDHDHDDGHDHDHDHHHHQPADQVTAAEMLFIQRDMKERIEQLSYRIKR
;
A
#
# COMPACT_ATOMS: atom_id res chain seq x y z
N MET A 1 26.90 -40.23 43.77
CA MET A 1 26.22 -38.92 43.67
C MET A 1 27.21 -37.90 43.14
N ARG A 2 27.28 -37.67 41.82
CA ARG A 2 27.95 -36.51 41.24
C ARG A 2 27.05 -36.04 40.09
N TYR A 3 26.45 -34.88 40.32
CA TYR A 3 25.33 -34.32 39.56
C TYR A 3 25.76 -33.91 38.15
N LEU A 4 24.92 -34.24 37.16
CA LEU A 4 24.90 -33.66 35.83
C LEU A 4 24.67 -32.15 35.94
N ILE A 5 25.63 -31.32 35.53
CA ILE A 5 25.40 -29.89 35.35
C ILE A 5 24.84 -29.69 33.94
N ILE A 6 23.51 -29.59 33.88
CA ILE A 6 22.76 -29.14 32.71
C ILE A 6 22.98 -27.63 32.60
N THR A 7 23.89 -27.19 31.74
CA THR A 7 24.04 -25.78 31.38
C THR A 7 22.92 -25.39 30.41
N SER A 8 21.75 -25.08 30.95
CA SER A 8 20.68 -24.39 30.24
C SER A 8 21.07 -22.92 30.10
N VAL A 9 21.65 -22.55 28.96
CA VAL A 9 21.79 -21.14 28.57
C VAL A 9 20.46 -20.74 27.96
N LEU A 10 19.69 -19.97 28.73
CA LEU A 10 18.47 -19.31 28.28
C LEU A 10 18.81 -18.35 27.13
N TRP A 11 18.32 -18.67 25.94
CA TRP A 11 18.20 -17.73 24.84
C TRP A 11 17.04 -16.78 25.17
N ILE A 12 17.35 -15.60 25.69
CA ILE A 12 16.36 -14.52 25.78
C ILE A 12 16.20 -13.96 24.37
N THR A 13 15.21 -14.46 23.65
CA THR A 13 14.73 -13.85 22.41
C THR A 13 14.08 -12.52 22.79
N ALA A 14 14.75 -11.41 22.49
CA ALA A 14 14.21 -10.07 22.62
C ALA A 14 13.09 -9.88 21.57
N CYS A 15 11.86 -10.22 21.95
CA CYS A 15 10.66 -9.93 21.16
C CYS A 15 10.23 -8.47 21.37
N GLY A 16 10.30 -7.66 20.30
CA GLY A 16 9.12 -6.98 19.74
C GLY A 16 8.53 -5.78 20.47
N GLY A 17 9.34 -4.77 20.84
CA GLY A 17 8.83 -3.43 21.14
C GLY A 17 9.39 -2.42 20.14
N SER A 18 8.54 -1.80 19.31
CA SER A 18 8.97 -0.72 18.41
C SER A 18 9.49 0.46 19.24
N SER A 19 10.62 1.03 18.82
CA SER A 19 11.18 2.20 19.51
C SER A 19 10.34 3.45 19.22
N LYS A 20 10.46 4.50 20.04
CA LYS A 20 9.82 5.81 19.76
C LYS A 20 10.15 6.32 18.35
N LYS A 21 11.39 6.09 17.91
CA LYS A 21 11.84 6.46 16.56
C LYS A 21 11.13 5.65 15.48
N ASP A 22 10.93 4.36 15.70
CA ASP A 22 10.19 3.52 14.73
C ASP A 22 8.73 3.95 14.64
N ALA A 23 8.10 4.32 15.76
CA ALA A 23 6.75 4.84 15.77
C ALA A 23 6.61 6.16 14.99
N GLU A 24 7.59 7.07 15.11
CA GLU A 24 7.63 8.32 14.33
C GLU A 24 7.76 8.05 12.83
N LEU A 25 8.64 7.11 12.44
CA LEU A 25 8.84 6.72 11.04
C LEU A 25 7.59 6.05 10.45
N LEU A 26 6.95 5.14 11.20
CA LEU A 26 5.71 4.49 10.77
C LEU A 26 4.57 5.50 10.65
N ASN A 27 4.46 6.47 11.56
CA ASN A 27 3.47 7.54 11.42
C ASN A 27 3.68 8.39 10.16
N GLU A 28 4.92 8.74 9.83
CA GLU A 28 5.23 9.44 8.57
C GLU A 28 4.88 8.57 7.35
N ALA A 29 5.19 7.27 7.40
CA ALA A 29 4.83 6.32 6.35
C ALA A 29 3.30 6.23 6.15
N SER A 30 2.52 6.20 7.24
CA SER A 30 1.06 6.20 7.20
C SER A 30 0.48 7.43 6.52
N LEU A 31 1.04 8.62 6.78
CA LEU A 31 0.60 9.85 6.13
C LEU A 31 0.83 9.79 4.61
N LEU A 32 2.02 9.35 4.19
CA LEU A 32 2.34 9.18 2.76
C LEU A 32 1.45 8.13 2.09
N HIS A 33 1.20 7.01 2.76
CA HIS A 33 0.28 5.96 2.30
C HIS A 33 -1.12 6.54 2.05
N ASN A 34 -1.69 7.23 3.04
CA ASN A 34 -3.04 7.78 2.95
C ASN A 34 -3.15 8.84 1.84
N GLU A 35 -2.12 9.68 1.67
CA GLU A 35 -2.03 10.63 0.55
C GLU A 35 -1.98 9.91 -0.80
N ALA A 36 -1.17 8.85 -0.92
CA ALA A 36 -1.03 8.08 -2.15
C ALA A 36 -2.36 7.40 -2.54
N VAL A 37 -3.06 6.78 -1.58
CA VAL A 37 -4.38 6.18 -1.77
C VAL A 37 -5.42 7.23 -2.17
N ALA A 38 -5.37 8.44 -1.58
CA ALA A 38 -6.28 9.52 -1.96
C ALA A 38 -6.07 9.95 -3.42
N ILE A 39 -4.82 10.06 -3.88
CA ILE A 39 -4.49 10.36 -5.28
C ILE A 39 -4.99 9.24 -6.20
N ALA A 40 -4.80 7.98 -5.82
CA ALA A 40 -5.28 6.84 -6.60
C ALA A 40 -6.80 6.83 -6.75
N ARG A 41 -7.54 7.15 -5.68
CA ARG A 41 -9.01 7.27 -5.71
C ARG A 41 -9.46 8.39 -6.66
N ASP A 42 -8.86 9.57 -6.54
CA ASP A 42 -9.14 10.71 -7.43
C ASP A 42 -8.78 10.41 -8.89
N LEU A 43 -7.69 9.67 -9.13
CA LEU A 43 -7.32 9.23 -10.47
C LEU A 43 -8.30 8.20 -11.03
N LYS A 44 -8.75 7.22 -10.22
CA LYS A 44 -9.78 6.24 -10.62
C LYS A 44 -11.07 6.93 -11.01
N ALA A 45 -11.54 7.88 -10.20
CA ALA A 45 -12.74 8.67 -10.49
C ALA A 45 -12.59 9.45 -11.81
N HIS A 46 -11.44 10.06 -12.04
CA HIS A 46 -11.16 10.76 -13.29
C HIS A 46 -11.17 9.82 -14.51
N LEU A 47 -10.54 8.65 -14.42
CA LEU A 47 -10.53 7.65 -15.49
C LEU A 47 -11.95 7.16 -15.82
N ASN A 48 -12.80 6.96 -14.82
CA ASN A 48 -14.20 6.61 -15.03
C ASN A 48 -15.00 7.76 -15.67
N GLN A 49 -14.70 9.01 -15.32
CA GLN A 49 -15.35 10.16 -15.93
C GLN A 49 -15.02 10.29 -17.43
N ILE A 50 -13.76 10.07 -17.82
CA ILE A 50 -13.33 10.20 -19.21
C ILE A 50 -13.61 8.95 -20.05
N GLU A 51 -14.10 7.87 -19.46
CA GLU A 51 -14.38 6.61 -20.16
C GLU A 51 -15.44 6.76 -21.26
N SER A 52 -16.39 7.67 -21.07
CA SER A 52 -17.42 7.98 -22.06
C SER A 52 -16.98 9.06 -23.06
N ASP A 53 -15.77 9.61 -22.94
CA ASP A 53 -15.26 10.64 -23.84
C ASP A 53 -14.70 10.01 -25.13
N SER A 54 -15.44 10.15 -26.22
CA SER A 54 -15.06 9.65 -27.56
C SER A 54 -13.76 10.24 -28.13
N THR A 55 -13.23 11.32 -27.55
CA THR A 55 -11.95 11.91 -27.96
C THR A 55 -10.75 11.18 -27.37
N ILE A 56 -10.95 10.41 -26.31
CA ILE A 56 -9.92 9.59 -25.67
C ILE A 56 -9.83 8.24 -26.37
N SER A 57 -8.59 7.81 -26.65
CA SER A 57 -8.34 6.48 -27.20
C SER A 57 -8.72 5.41 -26.18
N VAL A 58 -9.58 4.47 -26.57
CA VAL A 58 -9.97 3.30 -25.77
C VAL A 58 -8.74 2.49 -25.34
N ASP A 59 -7.75 2.33 -26.22
CA ASP A 59 -6.50 1.62 -25.91
C ASP A 59 -5.70 2.36 -24.84
N SER A 60 -5.63 3.70 -24.90
CA SER A 60 -4.94 4.51 -23.90
C SER A 60 -5.62 4.41 -22.54
N LEU A 61 -6.95 4.51 -22.51
CA LEU A 61 -7.74 4.36 -21.29
C LEU A 61 -7.52 3.00 -20.64
N LYS A 62 -7.54 1.92 -21.43
CA LYS A 62 -7.27 0.56 -20.94
C LYS A 62 -5.90 0.44 -20.32
N VAL A 63 -4.86 0.97 -20.97
CA VAL A 63 -3.49 0.97 -20.43
C VAL A 63 -3.41 1.75 -19.13
N TRP A 64 -4.05 2.91 -19.02
CA TRP A 64 -4.04 3.71 -17.80
C TRP A 64 -4.75 3.03 -16.63
N LYS A 65 -5.91 2.40 -16.88
CA LYS A 65 -6.60 1.59 -15.86
C LYS A 65 -5.71 0.44 -15.38
N GLN A 66 -5.03 -0.26 -16.30
CA GLN A 66 -4.09 -1.33 -15.95
C GLN A 66 -2.89 -0.84 -15.11
N LEU A 67 -2.32 0.32 -15.45
CA LEU A 67 -1.22 0.90 -14.67
C LEU A 67 -1.67 1.28 -13.25
N LEU A 68 -2.89 1.78 -13.09
CA LEU A 68 -3.46 2.07 -11.78
C LEU A 68 -3.72 0.80 -10.96
N THR A 69 -4.28 -0.25 -11.59
CA THR A 69 -4.46 -1.56 -10.96
C THR A 69 -3.12 -2.14 -10.52
N GLN A 70 -2.10 -2.13 -11.39
CA GLN A 70 -0.77 -2.63 -11.04
C GLN A 70 -0.16 -1.86 -9.86
N TRP A 71 -0.28 -0.53 -9.84
CA TRP A 71 0.18 0.26 -8.69
C TRP A 71 -0.52 -0.16 -7.39
N ASN A 72 -1.83 -0.44 -7.45
CA ASN A 72 -2.61 -0.85 -6.29
C ASN A 72 -2.24 -2.26 -5.79
N GLU A 73 -1.95 -3.19 -6.70
CA GLU A 73 -1.46 -4.54 -6.36
C GLU A 73 -0.08 -4.53 -5.69
N GLU A 74 0.75 -3.54 -6.01
CA GLU A 74 2.08 -3.35 -5.41
C GLU A 74 2.03 -2.55 -4.10
N LEU A 75 0.86 -2.06 -3.69
CA LEU A 75 0.71 -1.28 -2.46
C LEU A 75 1.02 -2.13 -1.24
N VAL A 76 1.93 -1.62 -0.42
CA VAL A 76 2.33 -2.22 0.86
C VAL A 76 1.60 -1.48 1.98
N GLU A 77 0.97 -2.21 2.90
CA GLU A 77 0.29 -1.59 4.04
C GLU A 77 1.26 -1.14 5.13
N VAL A 78 0.90 -0.08 5.85
CA VAL A 78 1.68 0.41 6.99
C VAL A 78 1.17 -0.20 8.29
N PRO A 79 2.01 -0.87 9.11
CA PRO A 79 1.60 -1.43 10.38
C PRO A 79 0.93 -0.41 11.30
N GLY A 80 -0.26 -0.74 11.81
CA GLY A 80 -1.01 0.12 12.72
C GLY A 80 -1.65 1.34 12.08
N ASN A 81 -1.61 1.46 10.75
CA ASN A 81 -2.41 2.43 10.02
C ASN A 81 -3.77 1.76 9.71
N GLU A 82 -4.82 2.26 10.33
CA GLU A 82 -6.20 1.80 10.08
C GLU A 82 -6.79 2.73 9.02
N HIS A 83 -6.94 2.23 7.80
CA HIS A 83 -7.66 2.92 6.73
C HIS A 83 -8.85 2.04 6.37
N GLU A 84 -10.04 2.64 6.38
CA GLU A 84 -11.21 2.02 5.78
C GLU A 84 -10.94 1.94 4.28
N HIS A 85 -10.61 0.75 3.80
CA HIS A 85 -10.81 0.44 2.40
C HIS A 85 -12.33 0.48 2.21
N ASP A 86 -12.85 1.64 1.78
CA ASP A 86 -14.20 1.74 1.25
C ASP A 86 -14.26 0.77 0.07
N HIS A 87 -14.76 -0.44 0.35
CA HIS A 87 -15.35 -1.28 -0.66
C HIS A 87 -16.64 -0.57 -1.09
N ASP A 88 -16.49 0.45 -1.93
CA ASP A 88 -17.60 1.00 -2.70
C ASP A 88 -18.14 -0.19 -3.53
N HIS A 89 -19.17 -0.83 -2.98
CA HIS A 89 -20.01 -1.79 -3.66
C HIS A 89 -20.78 -1.01 -4.72
N ASP A 90 -20.20 -0.90 -5.92
CA ASP A 90 -20.93 -0.43 -7.08
C ASP A 90 -21.92 -1.52 -7.51
N ASP A 91 -23.20 -1.20 -7.34
CA ASP A 91 -24.35 -1.99 -7.75
C ASP A 91 -24.39 -2.08 -9.29
N GLY A 92 -23.91 -3.19 -9.84
CA GLY A 92 -24.38 -3.68 -11.15
C GLY A 92 -23.28 -3.90 -12.19
N HIS A 93 -23.16 -5.18 -12.56
CA HIS A 93 -22.38 -5.77 -13.65
C HIS A 93 -20.97 -6.25 -13.29
N ASP A 94 -20.90 -7.54 -12.99
CA ASP A 94 -19.83 -8.51 -13.28
C ASP A 94 -18.35 -8.09 -13.08
N HIS A 95 -17.67 -8.88 -12.23
CA HIS A 95 -16.21 -9.00 -12.02
C HIS A 95 -15.55 -7.92 -11.14
N ASP A 96 -15.39 -8.17 -9.84
CA ASP A 96 -14.26 -8.90 -9.24
C ASP A 96 -14.30 -8.74 -7.72
N HIS A 97 -14.18 -9.84 -6.99
CA HIS A 97 -13.85 -9.80 -5.56
C HIS A 97 -12.36 -9.54 -5.45
N ASP A 98 -11.95 -8.30 -5.67
CA ASP A 98 -10.58 -7.86 -5.43
C ASP A 98 -10.35 -7.78 -3.92
N HIS A 99 -10.13 -8.95 -3.33
CA HIS A 99 -9.34 -9.07 -2.11
C HIS A 99 -7.90 -8.72 -2.49
N HIS A 100 -7.61 -7.42 -2.60
CA HIS A 100 -6.25 -6.95 -2.81
C HIS A 100 -5.39 -7.46 -1.66
N HIS A 101 -4.62 -8.50 -1.94
CA HIS A 101 -3.62 -9.04 -1.04
C HIS A 101 -2.45 -8.05 -1.03
N HIS A 102 -2.56 -7.02 -0.20
CA HIS A 102 -1.42 -6.16 0.07
C HIS A 102 -0.28 -6.98 0.67
N GLN A 103 0.96 -6.68 0.26
CA GLN A 103 2.11 -7.43 0.72
C GLN A 103 2.25 -7.27 2.25
N PRO A 104 2.48 -8.36 2.99
CA PRO A 104 2.57 -8.31 4.44
C PRO A 104 3.77 -7.44 4.87
N ALA A 105 3.47 -6.43 5.70
CA ALA A 105 4.44 -5.49 6.24
C ALA A 105 5.49 -6.12 7.19
N ASP A 106 5.30 -7.40 7.55
CA ASP A 106 6.03 -8.12 8.60
C ASP A 106 7.52 -8.37 8.28
N GLN A 107 8.00 -7.94 7.11
CA GLN A 107 9.37 -8.19 6.64
C GLN A 107 10.23 -6.93 6.44
N VAL A 108 9.70 -5.73 6.70
CA VAL A 108 10.45 -4.47 6.48
C VAL A 108 10.59 -3.66 7.77
N THR A 109 11.72 -2.97 7.92
CA THR A 109 11.95 -2.03 9.02
C THR A 109 11.11 -0.76 8.86
N ALA A 110 10.91 0.01 9.93
CA ALA A 110 10.18 1.27 9.86
C ALA A 110 10.78 2.29 8.86
N ALA A 111 12.11 2.30 8.73
CA ALA A 111 12.81 3.17 7.76
C ALA A 111 12.60 2.69 6.32
N GLU A 112 12.63 1.37 6.07
CA GLU A 112 12.30 0.79 4.77
C GLU A 112 10.83 1.03 4.42
N MET A 113 9.92 0.90 5.38
CA MET A 113 8.50 1.22 5.20
C MET A 113 8.31 2.67 4.75
N LEU A 114 8.96 3.63 5.43
CA LEU A 114 8.91 5.03 5.02
C LEU A 114 9.45 5.25 3.61
N PHE A 115 10.55 4.58 3.24
CA PHE A 115 11.11 4.65 1.90
C PHE A 115 10.13 4.10 0.85
N ILE A 116 9.52 2.93 1.11
CA ILE A 116 8.52 2.31 0.24
C ILE A 116 7.32 3.25 0.04
N GLN A 117 6.76 3.79 1.12
CA GLN A 117 5.59 4.68 1.00
C GLN A 117 5.90 5.97 0.23
N ARG A 118 7.12 6.50 0.35
CA ARG A 118 7.56 7.66 -0.44
C ARG A 118 7.66 7.33 -1.92
N ASP A 119 8.24 6.19 -2.27
CA ASP A 119 8.32 5.71 -3.66
C ASP A 119 6.92 5.46 -4.25
N MET A 120 6.04 4.77 -3.50
CA MET A 120 4.67 4.50 -3.93
C MET A 120 3.88 5.79 -4.20
N LYS A 121 4.04 6.80 -3.34
CA LYS A 121 3.44 8.13 -3.54
C LYS A 121 3.97 8.81 -4.79
N GLU A 122 5.29 8.84 -4.98
CA GLU A 122 5.90 9.47 -6.16
C GLU A 122 5.39 8.80 -7.45
N ARG A 123 5.29 7.47 -7.45
CA ARG A 123 4.81 6.70 -8.61
C ARG A 123 3.37 7.04 -8.97
N ILE A 124 2.46 7.16 -8.00
CA ILE A 124 1.07 7.53 -8.27
C ILE A 124 0.93 8.99 -8.68
N GLU A 125 1.74 9.90 -8.12
CA GLU A 125 1.81 11.30 -8.54
C GLU A 125 2.26 11.41 -10.01
N GLN A 126 3.30 10.67 -10.40
CA GLN A 126 3.77 10.63 -11.78
C GLN A 126 2.73 10.06 -12.73
N LEU A 127 2.02 8.99 -12.33
CA LEU A 127 0.94 8.42 -13.13
C LEU A 127 -0.22 9.40 -13.30
N SER A 128 -0.67 10.02 -12.21
CA SER A 128 -1.72 11.03 -12.20
C SER A 128 -1.38 12.22 -13.10
N TYR A 129 -0.16 12.75 -12.99
CA TYR A 129 0.32 13.86 -13.83
C TYR A 129 0.34 13.49 -15.32
N ARG A 130 0.74 12.27 -15.68
CA ARG A 130 0.77 11.83 -17.09
C ARG A 130 -0.63 11.70 -17.70
N ILE A 131 -1.63 11.33 -16.91
CA ILE A 131 -3.00 11.08 -17.37
C ILE A 131 -3.82 12.38 -17.40
N LYS A 132 -3.70 13.22 -16.37
CA LYS A 132 -4.51 14.44 -16.21
C LYS A 132 -4.02 15.66 -17.00
N ARG A 133 -2.92 15.52 -17.74
CA ARG A 133 -2.32 16.59 -18.54
C ARG A 133 -2.90 16.61 -19.95
#